data_AF-A0A0F3INY9-F1
#
_entry.id   AF-A0A0F3INY9-F1
#
_cell.length_a   1.000
_cell.length_b   1.000
_cell.length_c   1.000
_cell.angle_alpha   90.00
_cell.angle_beta   90.00
_cell.angle_gamma   90.00
#
_symmetry.space_group_name_H-M   'P 1'
#
loop_
_entity.id
_entity.type
_entity.pdbx_description
1 polymer ?
#
loop_
_entity_poly.entity_id
_entity_poly.type
_entity_poly.pdbx_seq_one_letter_code
_entity_poly.pdbx_strand_id
1 'polypeptide(L)' 'VQGALAGPNFSTDLLGTYLYRTFFGFQLQLGDQAMGATIAAMMFFIILAGVMLYLFVIQRRMRRYQF' A
#
# COMPACT_ATOMS: atom_id res chain seq x y z
N VAL A 1 -4.00 6.05 23.20
CA VAL A 1 -3.71 6.04 21.75
C VAL A 1 -4.29 4.75 21.17
N GLN A 2 -5.44 4.82 20.48
CA GLN A 2 -6.05 3.66 19.80
C GLN A 2 -5.21 3.32 18.55
N GLY A 3 -4.12 2.58 18.74
CA GLY A 3 -3.05 2.43 17.74
C GLY A 3 -3.16 1.25 16.77
N ALA A 4 -4.29 0.53 16.74
CA ALA A 4 -4.40 -0.70 15.95
C ALA A 4 -5.83 -1.09 15.52
N LEU A 5 -6.84 -0.51 16.17
CA LEU A 5 -8.19 -0.47 15.65
C LEU A 5 -8.30 0.87 14.91
N ALA A 6 -8.14 0.85 13.59
CA ALA A 6 -8.59 1.95 12.75
C ALA A 6 -10.07 2.24 13.05
N GLY A 7 -10.52 3.48 12.80
CA GLY A 7 -11.86 3.97 13.16
C GLY A 7 -13.00 3.02 12.77
N PRO A 8 -14.20 3.21 13.35
CA PRO A 8 -15.24 2.19 13.51
C PRO A 8 -15.29 1.18 12.36
N ASN A 9 -15.04 -0.09 12.68
CA ASN A 9 -14.96 -1.22 11.74
C ASN A 9 -13.81 -1.15 10.71
N PHE A 10 -12.59 -0.74 11.09
CA PHE A 10 -11.43 -0.73 10.17
C PHE A 10 -11.56 0.24 8.98
N SER A 11 -12.52 1.17 9.04
CA SER A 11 -12.90 2.03 7.91
C SER A 11 -11.83 3.06 7.54
N THR A 12 -10.82 3.26 8.39
CA THR A 12 -9.70 4.17 8.15
C THR A 12 -8.37 3.43 7.98
N ASP A 13 -8.40 2.13 7.68
CA ASP A 13 -7.16 1.39 7.45
C ASP A 13 -6.49 1.86 6.17
N LEU A 14 -5.25 2.35 6.31
CA LEU A 14 -4.33 2.39 5.19
C LEU A 14 -3.83 0.97 4.92
N LEU A 15 -3.46 0.69 3.67
CA LEU A 15 -2.88 -0.60 3.29
C LEU A 15 -1.67 -0.99 4.16
N GLY A 16 -0.88 -0.01 4.63
CA GLY A 16 0.22 -0.25 5.57
C GLY A 16 -0.24 -0.70 6.97
N THR A 17 -1.31 -0.11 7.51
CA THR A 17 -1.87 -0.50 8.81
C THR A 17 -2.56 -1.87 8.73
N TYR A 18 -3.23 -2.14 7.61
CA TYR A 18 -3.82 -3.44 7.30
C TYR A 18 -2.75 -4.53 7.15
N LEU A 19 -1.66 -4.25 6.43
CA LEU A 19 -0.51 -5.13 6.30
C LEU A 19 0.08 -5.46 7.67
N TYR A 20 0.29 -4.46 8.52
CA TYR A 20 0.90 -4.67 9.83
C TYR A 20 0.08 -5.65 10.68
N ARG A 21 -1.24 -5.46 10.71
CA ARG A 21 -2.14 -6.32 11.47
C ARG A 21 -2.25 -7.73 10.91
N THR A 22 -2.22 -7.88 9.59
CA THR A 22 -2.34 -9.19 8.94
C THR A 22 -1.04 -9.99 9.00
N PHE A 23 0.12 -9.35 8.78
CA PHE A 23 1.42 -10.01 8.73
C PHE A 23 1.97 -10.34 10.13
N PHE A 24 1.88 -9.40 11.08
CA PHE A 24 2.44 -9.56 12.43
C PHE A 24 1.40 -10.00 13.46
N GLY A 25 0.11 -9.88 13.15
CA GLY A 25 -0.96 -10.13 14.09
C GLY A 25 -1.24 -8.93 15.00
N PHE A 26 -2.32 -9.01 15.77
CA PHE A 26 -2.65 -8.00 16.77
C PHE A 26 -3.34 -8.63 17.98
N GLN A 27 -2.90 -8.21 19.17
CA GLN A 27 -3.36 -8.75 20.45
C GLN A 27 -3.17 -10.28 20.56
N LEU A 28 -4.27 -11.03 20.55
CA LEU A 28 -4.32 -12.50 20.73
C LEU A 28 -4.34 -13.25 19.39
N GLN A 29 -4.41 -12.53 18.26
CA GLN A 29 -4.48 -13.13 16.94
C GLN A 29 -3.08 -13.19 16.32
N LEU A 30 -2.62 -14.41 16.05
CA LEU A 30 -1.35 -14.62 15.36
C LEU A 30 -1.44 -14.09 13.92
N GLY A 31 -0.39 -13.43 13.45
CA GLY A 31 -0.30 -12.98 12.06
C GLY A 31 -0.23 -14.14 11.07
N ASP A 32 -0.74 -13.91 9.86
CA ASP A 32 -0.61 -14.80 8.72
C ASP A 32 0.38 -14.21 7.71
N GLN A 33 1.55 -14.85 7.63
CA GLN A 33 2.64 -14.42 6.76
C GLN A 33 2.29 -14.53 5.27
N ALA A 34 1.50 -15.52 4.86
CA ALA A 34 1.13 -15.70 3.45
C ALA A 34 0.13 -14.63 3.01
N MET A 35 -0.86 -14.33 3.85
CA MET A 35 -1.80 -13.24 3.59
C MET A 35 -1.10 -11.89 3.58
N GLY A 36 -0.23 -11.63 4.56
CA GLY A 36 0.51 -10.37 4.61
C GLY A 36 1.51 -10.22 3.44
N ALA A 37 2.18 -11.29 3.00
CA ALA A 37 3.05 -11.25 1.82
C ALA A 37 2.28 -10.86 0.55
N THR A 38 1.05 -11.37 0.39
CA THR A 38 0.16 -11.01 -0.73
C THR A 38 -0.19 -9.53 -0.71
N ILE A 39 -0.53 -8.99 0.46
CA ILE A 39 -0.85 -7.57 0.64
C ILE A 39 0.36 -6.69 0.32
N ALA A 40 1.56 -7.08 0.79
CA ALA A 40 2.80 -6.37 0.50
C ALA A 40 3.08 -6.31 -1.02
N ALA A 41 2.92 -7.43 -1.73
CA ALA A 41 3.10 -7.48 -3.18
C ALA A 41 2.09 -6.60 -3.93
N MET A 42 0.82 -6.58 -3.51
CA MET A 42 -0.20 -5.72 -4.09
C MET A 42 0.09 -4.23 -3.87
N MET A 43 0.51 -3.87 -2.65
CA MET A 43 0.89 -2.49 -2.34
C MET A 43 2.08 -2.02 -3.19
N PHE A 44 3.08 -2.88 -3.37
CA PHE A 44 4.20 -2.61 -4.27
C PHE A 44 3.74 -2.39 -5.70
N PHE A 45 2.87 -3.27 -6.22
CA PHE A 45 2.37 -3.18 -7.59
C PHE A 45 1.59 -1.89 -7.85
N ILE A 46 0.76 -1.46 -6.90
CA ILE A 46 -0.02 -0.21 -7.00
C ILE A 46 0.91 1.00 -7.07
N ILE A 47 1.89 1.09 -6.17
CA ILE A 47 2.85 2.21 -6.15
C ILE A 47 3.69 2.21 -7.43
N LEU A 48 4.18 1.04 -7.84
CA LEU A 48 4.97 0.88 -9.06
C LEU A 48 4.20 1.35 -10.29
N ALA A 49 2.94 0.92 -10.44
CA ALA A 49 2.08 1.34 -11.55
C ALA A 49 1.84 2.86 -11.55
N GLY A 50 1.59 3.45 -10.37
CA GLY A 50 1.43 4.90 -10.22
C GLY A 50 2.69 5.68 -10.63
N VAL A 51 3.86 5.24 -10.17
CA VAL A 51 5.16 5.86 -10.52
C VAL A 51 5.47 5.69 -12.00
N MET A 52 5.26 4.49 -12.57
CA MET A 52 5.45 4.24 -14.00
C MET A 52 4.57 5.15 -14.84
N LEU A 53 3.28 5.26 -14.50
CA LEU A 53 2.34 6.14 -15.21
C LEU A 53 2.76 7.61 -15.10
N TYR A 54 3.13 8.06 -13.90
CA TYR A 54 3.59 9.42 -13.66
C TYR A 54 4.82 9.77 -14.52
N LEU A 55 5.86 8.92 -14.47
CA LEU A 55 7.07 9.10 -15.25
C LEU A 55 6.78 9.05 -16.76
N PHE A 56 5.91 8.15 -17.21
CA PHE A 56 5.53 8.04 -18.62
C PHE A 56 4.84 9.31 -19.13
N VAL A 57 3.91 9.87 -18.35
CA VAL A 57 3.23 11.13 -18.69
C VAL A 57 4.21 12.30 -18.72
N ILE A 58 5.13 12.38 -17.75
CA ILE A 58 6.12 13.46 -17.69
C ILE A 58 7.15 13.35 -18.81
N GLN A 59 7.67 12.16 -19.09
CA GLN A 59 8.60 11.95 -20.22
C GLN A 59 7.94 12.33 -21.55
N ARG A 60 6.65 12.04 -21.74
CA ARG A 60 5.86 12.49 -22.90
C ARG A 60 5.74 14.02 -22.96
N ARG A 61 5.62 14.71 -21.83
CA ARG A 61 5.57 16.18 -21.78
C ARG A 61 6.93 16.79 -22.10
N MET A 62 8.01 16.34 -21.47
CA MET A 62 9.35 16.93 -21.67
C MET A 62 9.86 16.79 -23.10
N ARG A 63 9.61 15.65 -23.77
CA ARG A 63 9.95 15.47 -25.18
C ARG A 63 9.26 16.48 -26.11
N ARG A 64 8.09 16.98 -25.76
CA ARG A 64 7.40 18.02 -26.55
C ARG A 64 7.99 19.41 -26.39
N TYR A 65 8.75 19.67 -25.31
CA TYR A 65 9.41 20.96 -25.06
C TYR A 65 10.85 21.00 -25.57
N GLN A 66 11.40 19.88 -26.08
CA GLN A 66 12.74 19.81 -26.67
C GLN A 66 12.75 19.95 -28.21
N PHE A 67 11.61 20.27 -28.83
CA PHE A 67 11.51 20.59 -30.25
C PHE A 67 11.20 22.08 -30.44
#